data_AF-A0AAU7DCX3-F1
#
_entry.id   AF-A0AAU7DCX3-F1
#
_cell.length_a   1.000
_cell.length_b   1.000
_cell.length_c   1.000
_cell.angle_alpha   90.00
_cell.angle_beta   90.00
_cell.angle_gamma   90.00
#
_symmetry.space_group_name_H-M   'P 1'
#
loop_
_entity.id
_entity.type
_entity.pdbx_description
1 polymer ?
#
loop_
_entity_poly.entity_id
_entity_poly.type
_entity_poly.pdbx_seq_one_letter_code
_entity_poly.pdbx_strand_id
1 'polypeptide(L)'
;MLNGKTIVFLRYAAMKALALAALATAVVSWAPVAPAQVSVSVGVAPVCPYGYFDYPPYDCAPYGYYGPDWFVGGVFVGAGPWFHGPRGFFGHVDNRYDPHHGYHGPLPERGAEPFNHFRGNEARDGRGHEGQAPHDAGHEHALPGYHGGGGHPGGHH
;
A
#
# COMPACT_ATOMS: atom_id res chain seq x y z
N MET A 1 -35.39 57.49 31.49
CA MET A 1 -34.87 56.83 32.72
C MET A 1 -35.52 55.46 32.82
N LEU A 2 -34.75 54.38 32.64
CA LEU A 2 -35.25 53.00 32.77
C LEU A 2 -35.50 52.71 34.26
N ASN A 3 -36.69 52.19 34.59
CA ASN A 3 -37.06 51.84 35.97
C ASN A 3 -36.13 50.72 36.50
N GLY A 4 -35.79 50.75 37.80
CA GLY A 4 -34.88 49.79 38.44
C GLY A 4 -35.28 48.32 38.24
N LYS A 5 -36.59 48.03 38.13
CA LYS A 5 -37.08 46.69 37.77
C LYS A 5 -36.61 46.26 36.37
N THR A 6 -36.67 47.15 35.38
CA THR A 6 -36.27 46.87 33.99
C THR A 6 -34.76 46.62 33.87
N ILE A 7 -33.95 47.31 34.69
CA ILE A 7 -32.49 47.11 34.75
C ILE A 7 -32.14 45.73 35.35
N VAL A 8 -32.85 45.30 36.39
CA VAL A 8 -32.67 43.97 36.99
C VAL A 8 -33.10 42.86 36.01
N PHE A 9 -34.22 43.03 35.29
CA PHE A 9 -34.66 42.08 34.27
C PHE A 9 -33.66 41.96 33.11
N LEU A 10 -33.11 43.07 32.60
CA LEU A 10 -32.09 43.03 31.55
C LEU A 10 -30.80 42.31 32.00
N ARG A 11 -30.35 42.58 33.24
CA ARG A 11 -29.17 41.91 33.83
C ARG A 11 -29.40 40.41 33.99
N TYR A 12 -30.59 40.01 34.44
CA TYR A 12 -30.95 38.61 34.60
C TYR A 12 -31.03 37.86 33.26
N ALA A 13 -31.60 38.49 32.23
CA ALA A 13 -31.64 37.94 30.87
C ALA A 13 -30.23 37.80 30.27
N ALA A 14 -29.37 38.81 30.44
CA ALA A 14 -27.98 38.76 29.97
C ALA A 14 -27.15 37.68 30.68
N MET A 15 -27.30 37.52 32.01
CA MET A 15 -26.64 36.44 32.75
C MET A 15 -27.09 35.05 32.29
N LYS A 16 -28.39 34.87 32.01
CA LYS A 16 -28.89 33.59 31.45
C LYS A 16 -28.30 33.30 30.08
N ALA A 17 -28.28 34.29 29.18
CA ALA A 17 -27.71 34.11 27.85
C ALA A 17 -26.21 33.74 27.91
N LEU A 18 -25.45 34.39 28.80
CA LEU A 18 -24.04 34.09 29.01
C LEU A 18 -23.82 32.68 29.58
N ALA A 19 -24.65 32.26 30.54
CA ALA A 19 -24.60 30.92 31.11
C ALA A 19 -24.91 29.83 30.07
N LEU A 20 -25.92 30.04 29.22
CA LEU A 20 -26.26 29.15 28.12
C LEU A 20 -25.13 29.07 27.08
N ALA A 21 -24.52 30.19 26.73
CA ALA A 21 -23.39 30.23 25.81
C ALA A 21 -22.17 29.47 26.36
N ALA A 22 -21.85 29.65 27.65
CA ALA A 22 -20.76 28.94 28.31
C ALA A 22 -21.02 27.42 28.40
N LEU A 23 -22.27 27.02 28.60
CA LEU A 23 -22.64 25.61 28.63
C LEU A 23 -22.51 24.98 27.23
N ALA A 24 -22.93 25.69 26.18
CA ALA A 24 -22.82 25.21 24.80
C ALA A 24 -21.36 25.03 24.36
N THR A 25 -20.46 25.96 24.72
CA THR A 25 -19.03 25.85 24.39
C THR A 25 -18.36 24.70 25.15
N ALA A 26 -18.74 24.48 26.42
CA ALA A 26 -18.24 23.36 27.20
C ALA A 26 -18.64 21.99 26.61
N VAL A 27 -19.87 21.88 26.08
CA VAL A 27 -20.34 20.64 25.45
C VAL A 27 -19.60 20.36 24.13
N VAL A 28 -19.38 21.37 23.29
CA VAL A 28 -18.69 21.21 22.00
C VAL A 28 -17.21 20.85 22.18
N SER A 29 -16.56 21.40 23.21
CA SER A 29 -15.14 21.11 23.51
C SER A 29 -14.91 19.72 24.12
N TRP A 30 -15.97 18.98 24.45
CA TRP A 30 -15.92 17.59 24.90
C TRP A 30 -16.34 16.57 23.84
N ALA A 31 -16.61 17.00 22.61
CA ALA A 31 -16.84 16.05 21.53
C ALA A 31 -15.56 15.23 21.29
N PRO A 32 -15.60 13.89 21.43
CA PRO A 32 -14.45 13.07 21.09
C PRO A 32 -14.18 13.21 19.58
N VAL A 33 -12.93 13.48 19.22
CA VAL A 33 -12.50 13.39 17.82
C VAL A 33 -12.64 11.93 17.40
N ALA A 34 -13.62 11.64 16.54
CA ALA A 34 -13.81 10.29 16.03
C ALA A 34 -12.54 9.88 15.26
N PRO A 35 -11.90 8.75 15.59
CA PRO A 35 -10.84 8.23 14.76
C PRO A 35 -11.43 7.91 13.37
N ALA A 36 -10.80 8.41 12.31
CA ALA A 36 -11.11 8.02 10.95
C ALA A 36 -10.91 6.49 10.84
N GLN A 37 -12.01 5.76 10.83
CA GLN A 37 -11.99 4.29 10.77
C GLN A 37 -11.88 3.87 9.32
N VAL A 38 -10.64 3.67 8.87
CA VAL A 38 -10.34 3.02 7.58
C VAL A 38 -10.53 1.52 7.79
N SER A 39 -11.67 0.99 7.35
CA SER A 39 -11.94 -0.45 7.33
C SER A 39 -11.22 -1.08 6.13
N VAL A 40 -10.13 -1.82 6.37
CA VAL A 40 -9.53 -2.67 5.34
C VAL A 40 -10.24 -4.03 5.41
N SER A 41 -11.29 -4.19 4.60
CA SER A 41 -11.89 -5.52 4.40
C SER A 41 -10.91 -6.38 3.61
N VAL A 42 -10.31 -7.39 4.25
CA VAL A 42 -9.47 -8.38 3.57
C VAL A 42 -10.38 -9.29 2.74
N GLY A 43 -10.65 -8.85 1.52
CA GLY A 43 -11.50 -9.54 0.55
C GLY A 43 -10.78 -10.67 -0.19
N VAL A 44 -11.22 -10.95 -1.40
CA VAL A 44 -10.49 -11.82 -2.34
C VAL A 44 -9.20 -11.11 -2.79
N ALA A 45 -8.14 -11.86 -3.09
CA ALA A 45 -6.90 -11.32 -3.61
C ALA A 45 -7.14 -10.47 -4.88
N PRO A 46 -6.38 -9.38 -5.09
CA PRO A 46 -6.44 -8.60 -6.32
C PRO A 46 -6.18 -9.46 -7.56
N VAL A 47 -6.98 -9.26 -8.61
CA VAL A 47 -6.81 -9.95 -9.90
C VAL A 47 -5.95 -9.06 -10.81
N CYS A 48 -4.63 -9.22 -10.70
CA CYS A 48 -3.63 -8.46 -11.44
C CYS A 48 -2.79 -9.37 -12.35
N PRO A 49 -2.33 -8.90 -13.52
CA PRO A 49 -1.60 -9.74 -14.48
C PRO A 49 -0.31 -10.36 -13.94
N TYR A 50 0.42 -9.64 -13.07
CA TYR A 50 1.75 -10.03 -12.60
C TYR A 50 1.87 -10.07 -11.07
N GLY A 51 0.73 -10.11 -10.39
CA GLY A 51 0.65 -9.87 -8.96
C GLY A 51 0.41 -8.40 -8.61
N TYR A 52 0.49 -8.13 -7.32
CA TYR A 52 0.14 -6.86 -6.70
C TYR A 52 1.15 -6.55 -5.61
N PHE A 53 1.34 -5.29 -5.25
CA PHE A 53 2.33 -4.89 -4.25
C PHE A 53 2.10 -5.60 -2.92
N ASP A 54 3.17 -5.85 -2.17
CA ASP A 54 3.14 -6.55 -0.88
C ASP A 54 2.63 -5.71 0.30
N TYR A 55 2.25 -4.45 0.02
CA TYR A 55 1.71 -3.51 0.98
C TYR A 55 0.28 -3.03 0.59
N PRO A 56 -0.56 -2.65 1.58
CA PRO A 56 -1.85 -2.03 1.31
C PRO A 56 -1.72 -0.72 0.51
N PRO A 57 -2.64 -0.45 -0.45
CA PRO A 57 -3.91 -1.14 -0.69
C PRO A 57 -3.83 -2.37 -1.61
N TYR A 58 -2.63 -2.93 -1.87
CA TYR A 58 -2.40 -4.07 -2.76
C TYR A 58 -2.75 -3.78 -4.22
N ASP A 59 -2.29 -2.63 -4.74
CA ASP A 59 -2.46 -2.25 -6.15
C ASP A 59 -1.67 -3.18 -7.08
N CYS A 60 -2.10 -3.29 -8.34
CA CYS A 60 -1.41 -4.13 -9.33
C CYS A 60 0.03 -3.66 -9.55
N ALA A 61 0.98 -4.57 -9.36
CA ALA A 61 2.39 -4.29 -9.57
C ALA A 61 2.73 -4.42 -11.07
N PRO A 62 3.57 -3.53 -11.61
CA PRO A 62 4.02 -3.62 -12.99
C PRO A 62 4.89 -4.87 -13.22
N TYR A 63 4.96 -5.28 -14.49
CA TYR A 63 5.87 -6.35 -14.88
C TYR A 63 7.31 -6.00 -14.49
N GLY A 64 8.02 -6.97 -13.95
CA GLY A 64 9.40 -6.79 -13.49
C GLY A 64 9.53 -6.34 -12.04
N TYR A 65 8.45 -6.08 -11.31
CA TYR A 65 8.54 -5.84 -9.86
C TYR A 65 8.92 -7.13 -9.10
N TYR A 66 8.24 -8.24 -9.38
CA TYR A 66 8.54 -9.54 -8.76
C TYR A 66 9.52 -10.36 -9.59
N GLY A 67 10.50 -10.97 -8.92
CA GLY A 67 11.41 -11.93 -9.50
C GLY A 67 10.81 -13.34 -9.64
N PRO A 68 11.53 -14.27 -10.29
CA PRO A 68 11.13 -15.66 -10.50
C PRO A 68 10.72 -16.42 -9.23
N ASP A 69 11.31 -16.07 -8.08
CA ASP A 69 11.03 -16.70 -6.78
C ASP A 69 9.56 -16.62 -6.37
N TRP A 70 8.86 -15.59 -6.84
CA TRP A 70 7.46 -15.33 -6.50
C TRP A 70 6.47 -16.12 -7.36
N PHE A 71 6.97 -16.99 -8.25
CA PHE A 71 6.15 -17.72 -9.20
C PHE A 71 6.42 -19.22 -9.15
N VAL A 72 5.36 -20.00 -9.00
CA VAL A 72 5.42 -21.47 -9.09
C VAL A 72 4.65 -21.90 -10.34
N GLY A 73 5.37 -22.45 -11.32
CA GLY A 73 4.78 -22.82 -12.61
C GLY A 73 4.19 -21.63 -13.37
N GLY A 74 4.75 -20.43 -13.19
CA GLY A 74 4.25 -19.18 -13.79
C GLY A 74 3.08 -18.54 -13.03
N VAL A 75 2.63 -19.11 -11.91
CA VAL A 75 1.54 -18.56 -11.09
C VAL A 75 2.13 -17.80 -9.91
N PHE A 76 1.73 -16.54 -9.73
CA PHE A 76 2.12 -15.71 -8.59
C PHE A 76 1.65 -16.33 -7.27
N VAL A 77 2.55 -16.49 -6.30
CA VAL A 77 2.25 -17.14 -5.00
C VAL A 77 1.47 -16.25 -4.03
N GLY A 78 1.21 -14.99 -4.42
CA GLY A 78 0.53 -14.00 -3.60
C GLY A 78 1.51 -13.16 -2.77
N ALA A 79 0.96 -12.12 -2.15
CA ALA A 79 1.59 -11.31 -1.11
C ALA A 79 0.53 -10.86 -0.09
N GLY A 80 0.99 -10.34 1.04
CA GLY A 80 0.15 -9.91 2.15
C GLY A 80 -0.70 -11.06 2.73
N PRO A 81 -1.99 -10.80 3.03
CA PRO A 81 -2.89 -11.80 3.60
C PRO A 81 -3.13 -13.04 2.73
N TRP A 82 -2.83 -12.95 1.43
CA TRP A 82 -3.03 -14.05 0.47
C TRP A 82 -1.72 -14.73 0.05
N PHE A 83 -0.62 -14.50 0.78
CA PHE A 83 0.63 -15.19 0.53
C PHE A 83 0.50 -16.69 0.81
N HIS A 84 0.87 -17.52 -0.18
CA HIS A 84 0.79 -18.99 -0.09
C HIS A 84 2.16 -19.67 -0.28
N GLY A 85 3.26 -18.92 -0.19
CA GLY A 85 4.61 -19.46 -0.27
C GLY A 85 5.09 -20.13 1.03
N PRO A 86 6.30 -20.71 1.01
CA PRO A 86 6.85 -21.42 2.16
C PRO A 86 7.16 -20.49 3.35
N ARG A 87 7.25 -21.06 4.55
CA ARG A 87 7.70 -20.31 5.73
C ARG A 87 9.15 -19.87 5.57
N GLY A 88 9.44 -18.63 5.97
CA GLY A 88 10.79 -18.05 5.84
C GLY A 88 11.17 -17.69 4.40
N PHE A 89 10.19 -17.62 3.50
CA PHE A 89 10.39 -17.18 2.12
C PHE A 89 10.89 -15.73 2.07
N PHE A 90 11.92 -15.51 1.26
CA PHE A 90 12.36 -14.21 0.77
C PHE A 90 12.62 -14.36 -0.71
N GLY A 91 11.86 -13.64 -1.52
CA GLY A 91 12.00 -13.64 -2.97
C GLY A 91 12.47 -12.27 -3.46
N HIS A 92 13.21 -12.26 -4.55
CA HIS A 92 13.71 -11.00 -5.09
C HIS A 92 12.60 -10.11 -5.64
N VAL A 93 12.77 -8.82 -5.44
CA VAL A 93 11.99 -7.75 -6.06
C VAL A 93 12.92 -6.73 -6.70
N ASP A 94 12.38 -6.01 -7.67
CA ASP A 94 13.01 -4.83 -8.25
C ASP A 94 12.24 -3.59 -7.79
N ASN A 95 12.67 -3.00 -6.68
CA ASN A 95 11.95 -1.89 -6.05
C ASN A 95 11.97 -0.60 -6.89
N ARG A 96 12.72 -0.54 -8.00
CA ARG A 96 12.66 0.59 -8.95
C ARG A 96 11.31 0.68 -9.66
N TYR A 97 10.52 -0.39 -9.60
CA TYR A 97 9.16 -0.46 -10.10
C TYR A 97 8.09 -0.11 -9.05
N ASP A 98 8.51 0.29 -7.84
CA ASP A 98 7.63 0.70 -6.76
C ASP A 98 7.38 2.22 -6.77
N PRO A 99 6.10 2.68 -6.80
CA PRO A 99 5.75 4.09 -6.70
C PRO A 99 6.34 4.81 -5.47
N HIS A 100 6.49 4.14 -4.34
CA HIS A 100 7.13 4.70 -3.14
C HIS A 100 8.63 4.92 -3.31
N HIS A 101 9.25 4.25 -4.28
CA HIS A 101 10.66 4.38 -4.63
C HIS A 101 10.87 5.25 -5.89
N GLY A 102 9.86 6.03 -6.29
CA GLY A 102 9.95 6.98 -7.40
C GLY A 102 9.59 6.41 -8.77
N TYR A 103 8.99 5.22 -8.82
CA TYR A 103 8.42 4.71 -10.06
C TYR A 103 7.20 5.55 -10.49
N HIS A 104 7.23 6.03 -11.72
CA HIS A 104 6.13 6.80 -12.33
C HIS A 104 5.69 6.21 -13.68
N GLY A 105 6.09 4.96 -13.95
CA GLY A 105 5.69 4.26 -15.17
C GLY A 105 4.25 3.75 -15.11
N PRO A 106 3.77 3.15 -16.21
CA PRO A 106 2.42 2.62 -16.28
C PRO A 106 2.25 1.42 -15.33
N LEU A 107 1.16 1.42 -14.56
CA LEU A 107 0.69 0.22 -13.87
C LEU A 107 -0.11 -0.65 -14.86
N PRO A 108 -0.05 -1.98 -14.74
CA PRO A 108 -0.63 -2.86 -15.74
C PRO A 108 -2.15 -2.93 -15.56
N GLU A 109 -2.86 -2.85 -16.68
CA GLU A 109 -4.28 -3.20 -16.74
C GLU A 109 -4.46 -4.72 -16.89
N ARG A 110 -5.68 -5.21 -16.68
CA ARG A 110 -6.03 -6.63 -16.89
C ARG A 110 -5.67 -7.05 -18.33
N GLY A 111 -4.75 -8.00 -18.46
CA GLY A 111 -4.31 -8.53 -19.76
C GLY A 111 -3.13 -7.80 -20.40
N ALA A 112 -2.36 -7.00 -19.64
CA ALA A 112 -1.11 -6.44 -20.11
C ALA A 112 -0.13 -7.53 -20.61
N GLU A 113 0.73 -7.19 -21.58
CA GLU A 113 1.75 -8.11 -22.11
C GLU A 113 3.08 -8.04 -21.34
N PRO A 114 3.78 -9.18 -21.15
CA PRO A 114 5.07 -9.23 -20.44
C PRO A 114 6.19 -8.53 -21.22
N PHE A 115 7.14 -7.89 -20.52
CA PHE A 115 8.37 -7.36 -21.16
C PHE A 115 9.64 -7.62 -20.34
N ASN A 116 10.61 -8.33 -20.93
CA ASN A 116 11.62 -9.06 -20.17
C ASN A 116 12.83 -8.23 -19.70
N HIS A 117 12.81 -7.63 -18.50
CA HIS A 117 14.04 -7.13 -17.86
C HIS A 117 13.95 -7.09 -16.32
N PHE A 118 13.59 -8.19 -15.66
CA PHE A 118 13.72 -8.26 -14.19
C PHE A 118 15.18 -8.09 -13.79
N ARG A 119 15.43 -7.26 -12.78
CA ARG A 119 16.76 -7.01 -12.23
C ARG A 119 16.63 -6.76 -10.73
N GLY A 120 16.51 -7.85 -9.97
CA GLY A 120 16.33 -7.80 -8.53
C GLY A 120 17.42 -7.00 -7.84
N ASN A 121 17.00 -6.14 -6.92
CA ASN A 121 17.89 -5.31 -6.11
C ASN A 121 17.57 -5.39 -4.61
N GLU A 122 16.56 -6.17 -4.25
CA GLU A 122 16.10 -6.33 -2.89
C GLU A 122 15.40 -7.70 -2.76
N ALA A 123 15.25 -8.21 -1.54
CA ALA A 123 14.48 -9.41 -1.27
C ALA A 123 13.46 -9.16 -0.16
N ARG A 124 12.22 -9.62 -0.37
CA ARG A 124 11.11 -9.39 0.56
C ARG A 124 10.40 -10.68 0.93
N ASP A 125 9.88 -10.75 2.15
CA ASP A 125 8.97 -11.80 2.58
C ASP A 125 7.54 -11.54 2.07
N GLY A 126 6.65 -12.53 2.22
CA GLY A 126 5.26 -12.40 1.81
C GLY A 126 4.45 -11.30 2.51
N ARG A 127 5.02 -10.58 3.48
CA ARG A 127 4.40 -9.45 4.18
C ARG A 127 5.10 -8.11 3.88
N GLY A 128 6.07 -8.12 2.97
CA GLY A 128 6.83 -6.96 2.54
C GLY A 128 7.97 -6.54 3.46
N HIS A 129 8.40 -7.41 4.38
CA HIS A 129 9.61 -7.17 5.15
C HIS A 129 10.84 -7.46 4.29
N GLU A 130 11.80 -6.55 4.31
CA GLU A 130 13.08 -6.73 3.61
C GLU A 130 13.94 -7.78 4.33
N GLY A 131 14.73 -8.53 3.56
CA GLY A 131 15.64 -9.53 4.10
C GLY A 131 16.62 -10.06 3.06
N GLN A 132 17.04 -11.31 3.23
CA GLN A 132 18.02 -11.96 2.36
C GLN A 132 17.39 -13.17 1.70
N ALA A 133 17.44 -13.21 0.37
CA ALA A 133 17.05 -14.38 -0.40
C ALA A 133 18.11 -15.50 -0.29
N PRO A 134 17.74 -16.76 -0.57
CA PRO A 134 18.67 -17.90 -0.52
C PRO A 134 19.78 -17.89 -1.57
N HIS A 135 19.68 -17.03 -2.59
CA HIS A 135 20.60 -16.92 -3.72
C HIS A 135 20.67 -15.47 -4.21
N ASP A 136 21.62 -15.18 -5.09
CA ASP A 136 21.79 -13.84 -5.69
C ASP A 136 20.81 -13.60 -6.84
N ALA A 137 20.25 -12.38 -6.92
CA ALA A 137 19.35 -11.96 -8.01
C ALA A 137 20.01 -11.87 -9.40
N GLY A 138 21.35 -11.91 -9.47
CA GLY A 138 22.12 -11.58 -10.66
C GLY A 138 21.86 -12.48 -11.88
N HIS A 139 21.32 -13.69 -11.67
CA HIS A 139 20.97 -14.63 -12.72
C HIS A 139 19.47 -14.71 -13.01
N GLU A 140 18.68 -13.88 -12.34
CA GLU A 140 17.23 -13.81 -12.52
C GLU A 140 16.92 -12.77 -13.59
N HIS A 141 16.51 -13.24 -14.76
CA HIS A 141 16.21 -12.35 -15.89
C HIS A 141 14.80 -12.56 -16.46
N ALA A 142 14.17 -13.70 -16.15
CA ALA A 142 12.86 -14.06 -16.63
C ALA A 142 12.20 -15.10 -15.70
N LEU A 143 10.87 -15.16 -15.74
CA LEU A 143 10.08 -16.15 -15.01
C LEU A 143 10.47 -17.59 -15.41
N PRO A 144 10.37 -18.57 -14.49
CA PRO A 144 10.70 -19.96 -14.81
C PRO A 144 9.82 -20.49 -15.94
N GLY A 145 10.45 -20.97 -17.03
CA GLY A 145 9.75 -21.45 -18.24
C GLY A 145 9.61 -20.40 -19.35
N TYR A 146 10.03 -19.14 -19.12
CA TYR A 146 10.10 -18.13 -20.16
C TYR A 146 11.48 -18.12 -20.82
N HIS A 147 11.59 -18.76 -21.99
CA HIS A 147 12.78 -18.68 -22.85
C HIS A 147 12.59 -17.53 -23.85
N GLY A 148 12.85 -16.30 -23.41
CA GLY A 148 12.96 -15.16 -24.32
C GLY A 148 14.12 -15.41 -25.29
N GLY A 149 13.81 -15.66 -26.56
CA GLY A 149 14.81 -15.92 -27.60
C GLY A 149 15.82 -14.78 -27.70
N GLY A 150 17.10 -15.09 -27.51
CA GLY A 150 18.16 -14.08 -27.57
C GLY A 150 19.53 -14.59 -27.11
N GLY A 151 19.97 -15.74 -27.63
CA GLY A 151 21.36 -16.17 -27.46
C GLY A 151 22.28 -15.26 -28.27
N HIS A 152 23.08 -14.44 -27.60
CA HIS A 152 24.31 -13.89 -28.18
C HIS A 152 25.49 -14.74 -27.69
N PRO A 153 26.19 -15.47 -28.58
CA PRO A 153 27.43 -16.15 -28.21
C PRO A 153 28.49 -15.09 -27.92
N GLY A 154 29.08 -15.15 -26.73
CA GLY A 154 30.17 -14.28 -26.33
C GLY A 154 31.35 -14.36 -27.30
N GLY A 155 31.81 -13.20 -27.77
CA GLY A 155 33.08 -13.05 -28.45
C GLY A 155 34.17 -12.75 -27.43
N HIS A 156 35.14 -13.66 -27.31
CA HIS A 156 36.42 -13.38 -26.68
C HIS A 156 37.34 -12.70 -27.70
N HIS A 157 37.92 -11.57 -27.30
CA HIS A 157 39.17 -11.02 -27.84
C HIS A 157 40.06 -10.65 -26.67
#